data_AF-A0A3D5L473-F1
#
_entry.id   AF-A0A3D5L473-F1
#
_cell.length_a   1.000
_cell.length_b   1.000
_cell.length_c   1.000
_cell.angle_alpha   90.00
_cell.angle_beta   90.00
_cell.angle_gamma   90.00
#
_symmetry.space_group_name_H-M   'P 1'
#
loop_
_entity.id
_entity.type
_entity.pdbx_description
1 polymer ?
#
loop_
_entity_poly.entity_id
_entity_poly.type
_entity_poly.pdbx_seq_one_letter_code
_entity_poly.pdbx_strand_id
1 'polypeptide(L)' 'MKIKVDNLAATVEKTLSDYADDVNDVVKQEIKDAGKEAVKELKEKSPKRTGKYAKGWRSTVQ' A
#
# COMPACT_ATOMS: atom_id res chain seq x y z
N MET A 1 21.91 34.07 18.10
CA MET A 1 21.56 32.64 18.08
C MET A 1 22.29 32.00 16.90
N LYS A 2 23.31 31.16 17.14
CA LYS A 2 23.94 30.37 16.07
C LYS A 2 23.07 29.14 15.85
N ILE A 3 22.26 29.14 14.79
CA ILE A 3 21.64 27.91 14.30
C ILE A 3 22.80 27.06 13.78
N LYS A 4 23.14 25.99 14.49
CA LYS A 4 24.19 25.05 14.06
C LYS A 4 23.69 24.39 12.77
N VAL A 5 24.47 24.52 11.70
CA VAL A 5 24.18 23.91 10.39
C VAL A 5 23.94 22.40 10.54
N ASP A 6 24.59 21.77 11.50
CA ASP A 6 24.42 20.36 11.87
C ASP A 6 22.97 20.02 12.27
N ASN A 7 22.26 20.92 12.96
CA ASN A 7 20.84 20.72 13.30
C ASN A 7 19.95 20.82 12.05
N LEU A 8 20.31 21.68 11.09
CA LEU A 8 19.56 21.81 9.86
C LEU A 8 19.71 20.56 8.98
N ALA A 9 20.94 20.06 8.84
CA ALA A 9 21.23 18.83 8.11
C ALA A 9 20.50 17.63 8.71
N ALA A 10 20.55 17.45 10.04
CA ALA A 10 19.84 16.38 10.73
C ALA A 10 18.31 16.47 10.56
N THR A 11 17.76 17.69 10.52
CA THR A 11 16.32 17.88 10.29
C THR A 11 15.94 17.51 8.86
N VAL A 12 16.74 17.89 7.86
CA VAL A 12 16.49 17.56 6.45
C VAL A 12 16.54 16.06 6.22
N GLU A 13 17.56 15.36 6.74
CA GLU A 13 17.66 13.90 6.65
C GLU A 13 16.47 13.20 7.31
N LYS A 14 16.07 13.66 8.50
CA LYS A 14 14.89 13.13 9.18
C LYS A 14 13.63 13.31 8.35
N THR A 15 13.38 14.50 7.81
CA THR A 15 12.19 14.75 6.98
C THR A 15 12.20 13.93 5.68
N LEU A 16 13.37 13.65 5.11
CA LEU A 16 13.52 12.76 3.96
C LEU A 16 13.23 11.30 4.31
N SER A 17 13.69 10.84 5.47
CA SER A 17 13.37 9.49 5.98
C SER A 17 11.89 9.34 6.27
N ASP A 18 11.31 10.29 7.01
CA ASP A 18 9.88 10.30 7.35
C ASP A 18 9.03 10.31 6.06
N TYR A 19 9.42 11.10 5.05
CA TYR A 19 8.75 11.10 3.75
C TYR A 19 8.88 9.75 3.01
N ALA A 20 10.04 9.12 3.04
CA ALA A 20 10.25 7.81 2.41
C ALA A 20 9.42 6.72 3.10
N ASP A 21 9.28 6.78 4.42
CA ASP A 21 8.48 5.85 5.21
C ASP A 21 6.98 6.04 4.93
N ASP A 22 6.50 7.28 4.92
CA ASP A 22 5.11 7.61 4.57
C ASP A 22 4.74 7.12 3.16
N VAL A 23 5.61 7.37 2.17
CA VAL A 23 5.40 6.91 0.80
C VAL A 23 5.37 5.38 0.74
N ASN A 24 6.26 4.70 1.45
CA ASN A 24 6.27 3.24 1.51
C ASN A 24 4.99 2.68 2.10
N ASP A 25 4.46 3.30 3.15
CA ASP A 25 3.25 2.83 3.81
C ASP A 25 2.00 3.08 2.96
N VAL A 26 1.93 4.23 2.27
CA VAL A 26 0.89 4.50 1.27
C VAL A 26 0.95 3.46 0.15
N VAL A 27 2.13 3.19 -0.42
CA VAL A 27 2.28 2.20 -1.49
C VAL A 27 1.86 0.80 -1.03
N LYS A 28 2.22 0.37 0.19
CA LYS A 28 1.75 -0.91 0.74
C LYS A 28 0.22 -0.96 0.87
N GLN A 29 -0.42 0.13 1.29
CA GLN A 29 -1.89 0.20 1.39
C GLN A 29 -2.53 0.10 0.00
N GLU A 30 -2.04 0.87 -0.96
CA GLU A 30 -2.52 0.84 -2.35
C GLU A 30 -2.40 -0.57 -2.96
N ILE A 31 -1.29 -1.27 -2.75
CA ILE A 31 -1.10 -2.65 -3.23
C ILE A 31 -2.14 -3.61 -2.59
N LYS A 32 -2.41 -3.45 -1.28
CA LYS A 32 -3.42 -4.27 -0.59
C LYS A 32 -4.82 -4.02 -1.13
N ASP A 33 -5.17 -2.76 -1.37
CA ASP A 33 -6.50 -2.38 -1.82
C ASP A 33 -6.72 -2.76 -3.28
N ALA A 34 -5.74 -2.54 -4.16
CA ALA A 34 -5.76 -3.05 -5.53
C ALA A 34 -5.94 -4.58 -5.58
N GLY A 35 -5.24 -5.32 -4.71
CA GLY A 35 -5.40 -6.78 -4.60
C GLY A 35 -6.80 -7.21 -4.15
N LYS A 36 -7.41 -6.50 -3.20
CA LYS A 36 -8.81 -6.75 -2.76
C LYS A 36 -9.80 -6.43 -3.87
N GLU A 37 -9.62 -5.31 -4.56
CA GLU A 37 -10.49 -4.86 -5.64
C GLU A 37 -10.45 -5.85 -6.80
N ALA A 38 -9.26 -6.26 -7.24
CA ALA A 38 -9.10 -7.27 -8.27
C ALA A 38 -9.81 -8.59 -7.90
N VAL A 39 -9.67 -9.06 -6.65
CA VAL A 39 -10.36 -10.25 -6.17
C VAL A 39 -11.88 -10.07 -6.13
N LYS A 40 -12.37 -8.88 -5.78
CA LYS A 40 -13.80 -8.56 -5.79
C LYS A 40 -14.34 -8.56 -7.23
N GLU A 41 -13.66 -7.89 -8.14
CA GLU A 41 -14.03 -7.85 -9.56
C GLU A 41 -14.04 -9.26 -10.17
N LEU A 42 -13.02 -10.06 -9.88
CA LEU A 42 -12.96 -11.45 -10.31
C LEU A 42 -14.12 -12.26 -9.75
N LYS A 43 -14.52 -12.07 -8.49
CA LYS A 43 -15.71 -12.72 -7.91
C LYS A 43 -17.01 -12.32 -8.63
N GLU A 44 -17.13 -11.07 -9.03
CA GLU A 44 -18.32 -10.53 -9.65
C GLU A 44 -18.45 -10.98 -11.12
N LYS A 45 -17.37 -10.87 -11.89
CA LYS A 45 -17.30 -11.16 -13.32
C LYS A 45 -17.07 -12.64 -13.66
N SER A 46 -16.62 -13.45 -12.70
CA SER A 46 -16.39 -14.88 -12.91
C SER A 46 -17.65 -15.62 -13.38
N PRO A 47 -17.54 -16.60 -14.30
CA PRO A 47 -18.67 -17.40 -14.76
C PRO A 47 -19.43 -18.08 -13.61
N LYS A 48 -20.74 -17.81 -13.53
CA LYS A 48 -21.60 -18.32 -12.46
C LYS A 48 -22.36 -19.56 -12.92
N ARG A 49 -21.68 -20.70 -12.97
CA ARG A 49 -22.35 -22.01 -13.17
C ARG A 49 -22.90 -22.58 -11.86
N THR A 50 -22.06 -22.64 -10.83
CA THR A 50 -22.43 -23.06 -9.45
C THR A 50 -21.91 -22.10 -8.37
N GLY A 51 -21.24 -21.02 -8.78
CA GLY A 51 -20.57 -20.06 -7.89
C GLY A 51 -19.29 -20.58 -7.22
N LYS A 52 -18.91 -21.86 -7.38
CA LYS A 52 -17.69 -22.43 -6.80
C LYS A 52 -16.41 -21.73 -7.28
N TYR A 53 -16.35 -21.39 -8.57
CA TYR A 53 -15.18 -20.72 -9.16
C TYR A 53 -14.98 -19.31 -8.58
N ALA A 54 -16.04 -18.49 -8.53
CA ALA A 54 -16.00 -17.19 -7.87
C ALA A 54 -15.56 -17.28 -6.40
N LYS A 55 -16.07 -18.28 -5.66
CA LYS A 55 -15.69 -18.51 -4.25
C LYS A 55 -14.21 -18.86 -4.05
N GLY A 56 -13.52 -19.34 -5.10
CA GLY A 56 -12.10 -19.70 -5.04
C GLY A 56 -11.15 -18.51 -4.97
N TRP A 57 -11.59 -17.31 -5.35
CA TRP A 57 -10.73 -16.12 -5.30
C TRP A 57 -10.53 -15.63 -3.86
N ARG A 58 -9.26 -15.56 -3.43
CA ARG A 58 -8.82 -14.92 -2.18
C ARG A 58 -7.61 -14.03 -2.48
N SER A 59 -7.59 -12.83 -1.89
CA SER A 59 -6.38 -12.02 -1.86
C SER A 59 -5.41 -12.65 -0.87
N THR A 60 -4.16 -12.84 -1.29
CA THR A 60 -3.05 -13.28 -0.44
C THR A 60 -2.18 -12.11 0.01
N VAL A 61 -2.50 -10.90 -0.47
CA VAL A 61 -1.75 -9.68 -0.12
C VAL A 61 -2.13 -9.29 1.31
N GLN A 62 -1.12 -9.24 2.19
CA GLN A 62 -1.26 -9.06 3.64
C GLN A 62 -0.88 -7.66 4.09
#